data_AF-B6GE05-F1
#
_entry.id   AF-B6GE05-F1
#
_cell.length_a   1.000
_cell.length_b   1.000
_cell.length_c   1.000
_cell.angle_alpha   90.00
_cell.angle_beta   90.00
_cell.angle_gamma   90.00
#
_symmetry.space_group_name_H-M   'P 1'
#
loop_
_entity.id
_entity.type
_entity.pdbx_description
1 polymer ?
#
loop_
_entity_poly.entity_id
_entity_poly.type
_entity_poly.pdbx_seq_one_letter_code
_entity_poly.pdbx_strand_id
1 'polypeptide(L)'
;MIAYDLGAFDGLARRVIRVVKYKGDMRLEDGGDREESFPAGYAISYEEIARYIMAITPSQEVLDSSIRRQHTAFPEIAVRELLANMMVHQSLDQRGTNPMVEVFSNRIEFSNPGAPLVPIERLIDTVPLSRNENMAGFMRKCGVCEERGSGYDKIVMATCENELIAPIVQNQMDLFTKAVLFAKMPFDLTSKEDRVRTCYMQACLAYVNFGSITNTDVRRVFGLEASKSSQASKIIRDAVAAGLVKPVDPSTAPRHMRYVPYWA
;
A
#
# COMPACT_ATOMS: atom_id res chain seq x y z
N MET A 1 -23.91 -3.08 0.46
CA MET A 1 -23.09 -2.65 1.62
C MET A 1 -23.35 -3.43 2.89
N ILE A 2 -24.60 -3.66 3.28
CA ILE A 2 -24.98 -4.36 4.54
C ILE A 2 -25.77 -5.67 4.32
N ALA A 3 -25.65 -6.28 3.14
CA ALA A 3 -26.28 -7.56 2.88
C ALA A 3 -25.47 -8.69 3.53
N TYR A 4 -26.11 -9.75 4.01
CA TYR A 4 -25.40 -10.97 4.43
C TYR A 4 -24.95 -11.84 3.25
N ASP A 5 -25.55 -11.63 2.08
CA ASP A 5 -25.17 -12.29 0.83
C ASP A 5 -25.33 -11.32 -0.35
N LEU A 6 -24.22 -10.93 -0.97
CA LEU A 6 -24.18 -10.14 -2.21
C LEU A 6 -24.63 -10.96 -3.43
N GLY A 7 -24.53 -12.29 -3.36
CA GLY A 7 -24.99 -13.22 -4.39
C GLY A 7 -26.49 -13.18 -4.62
N ALA A 8 -27.26 -12.76 -3.62
CA ALA A 8 -28.71 -12.55 -3.72
C ALA A 8 -29.12 -11.36 -4.60
N PHE A 9 -28.16 -10.60 -5.14
CA PHE A 9 -28.41 -9.44 -6.00
C PHE A 9 -27.74 -9.65 -7.36
N ASP A 10 -28.53 -9.68 -8.44
CA ASP A 10 -28.08 -10.00 -9.81
C ASP A 10 -26.87 -9.19 -10.30
N GLY A 11 -26.71 -7.95 -9.81
CA GLY A 11 -25.59 -7.07 -10.15
C GLY A 11 -24.35 -7.18 -9.23
N LEU A 12 -24.44 -7.86 -8.09
CA LEU A 12 -23.41 -7.85 -7.05
C LEU A 12 -22.81 -9.22 -6.74
N ALA A 13 -23.33 -10.31 -7.31
CA ALA A 13 -22.77 -11.65 -7.13
C ALA A 13 -21.26 -11.73 -7.49
N ARG A 14 -20.79 -10.89 -8.42
CA ARG A 14 -19.37 -10.78 -8.83
C ARG A 14 -18.61 -9.67 -8.10
N ARG A 15 -19.08 -9.28 -6.91
CA ARG A 15 -18.47 -8.27 -6.04
C ARG A 15 -18.03 -8.84 -4.69
N VAL A 16 -18.24 -10.15 -4.49
CA VAL A 16 -17.69 -10.93 -3.40
C VAL A 16 -16.16 -10.83 -3.43
N ILE A 17 -15.57 -10.49 -2.28
CA ILE A 17 -14.11 -10.47 -2.12
C ILE A 17 -13.64 -11.90 -1.90
N ARG A 18 -12.63 -12.30 -2.67
CA ARG A 18 -11.93 -13.58 -2.53
C ARG A 18 -10.56 -13.32 -1.94
N VAL A 19 -10.18 -14.08 -0.93
CA VAL A 19 -8.82 -14.07 -0.38
C VAL A 19 -8.16 -15.40 -0.71
N VAL A 20 -7.05 -15.37 -1.42
CA VAL A 20 -6.29 -16.56 -1.82
C VAL A 20 -4.92 -16.53 -1.14
N LYS A 21 -4.59 -17.57 -0.37
CA LYS A 21 -3.25 -17.78 0.19
C LYS A 21 -2.43 -18.66 -0.73
N TYR A 22 -1.19 -18.28 -1.01
CA TYR A 22 -0.19 -19.09 -1.68
C TYR A 22 0.88 -19.56 -0.69
N LYS A 23 1.48 -20.74 -0.92
CA LYS A 23 2.56 -21.26 -0.06
C LYS A 23 3.87 -20.49 -0.23
N GLY A 24 4.17 -20.07 -1.46
CA GLY A 24 5.40 -19.38 -1.84
C GLY A 24 5.15 -17.95 -2.33
N ASP A 25 6.04 -17.48 -3.18
CA ASP A 25 5.95 -16.19 -3.86
C ASP A 25 5.40 -16.30 -5.30
N MET A 26 5.26 -17.53 -5.82
CA MET A 26 4.71 -17.81 -7.15
C MET A 26 3.26 -18.28 -7.11
N ARG A 27 2.47 -17.84 -8.10
CA ARG A 27 1.07 -18.30 -8.28
C ARG A 27 0.95 -19.75 -8.72
N LEU A 28 1.89 -20.20 -9.56
CA LEU A 28 1.81 -21.47 -10.29
C LEU A 28 2.32 -22.67 -9.48
N GLU A 29 3.03 -22.43 -8.37
CA GLU A 29 3.71 -23.52 -7.67
C GLU A 29 2.75 -24.51 -7.02
N ASP A 30 1.49 -24.15 -6.72
CA ASP A 30 0.60 -25.07 -5.99
C ASP A 30 -0.91 -24.73 -6.04
N GLY A 31 -1.38 -23.90 -6.99
CA GLY A 31 -2.81 -23.64 -7.16
C GLY A 31 -3.56 -23.20 -5.90
N GLY A 32 -3.06 -22.19 -5.16
CA GLY A 32 -3.70 -21.66 -3.94
C GLY A 32 -3.75 -22.67 -2.78
N ASP A 33 -2.98 -22.42 -1.71
CA ASP A 33 -3.00 -23.23 -0.49
C ASP A 33 -4.38 -23.21 0.18
N ARG A 34 -5.02 -22.03 0.21
CA ARG A 34 -6.34 -21.79 0.77
C ARG A 34 -7.04 -20.70 0.00
N GLU A 35 -8.35 -20.84 -0.19
CA GLU A 35 -9.21 -19.80 -0.75
C GLU A 35 -10.42 -19.62 0.16
N GLU A 36 -10.73 -18.37 0.50
CA GLU A 36 -11.92 -17.98 1.26
C GLU A 36 -12.70 -16.90 0.50
N SER A 37 -14.03 -17.02 0.48
CA SER A 37 -14.92 -16.05 -0.16
C SER A 37 -15.82 -15.41 0.88
N PHE A 38 -15.95 -14.09 0.83
CA PHE A 38 -16.72 -13.32 1.81
C PHE A 38 -17.99 -12.75 1.16
N PRO A 39 -19.12 -13.47 1.19
CA PRO A 39 -20.32 -13.12 0.44
C PRO A 39 -21.04 -11.90 1.00
N ALA A 40 -20.82 -11.55 2.27
CA ALA A 40 -21.46 -10.40 2.89
C ALA A 40 -20.97 -9.06 2.29
N GLY A 41 -21.85 -8.07 2.35
CA GLY A 41 -21.57 -6.70 1.93
C GLY A 41 -20.42 -6.07 2.69
N TYR A 42 -19.71 -5.16 2.03
CA TYR A 42 -18.41 -4.64 2.49
C TYR A 42 -18.40 -4.04 3.90
N ALA A 43 -19.47 -3.40 4.35
CA ALA A 43 -19.49 -2.84 5.70
C ALA A 43 -19.57 -3.93 6.79
N ILE A 44 -20.12 -5.11 6.46
CA ILE A 44 -20.20 -6.26 7.36
C ILE A 44 -18.91 -7.07 7.30
N SER A 45 -18.42 -7.36 6.09
CA SER A 45 -17.30 -8.27 5.90
C SER A 45 -15.92 -7.62 6.07
N TYR A 46 -15.80 -6.28 6.07
CA TYR A 46 -14.50 -5.61 6.10
C TYR A 46 -13.60 -6.03 7.26
N GLU A 47 -14.11 -6.02 8.49
CA GLU A 47 -13.31 -6.36 9.66
C GLU A 47 -12.92 -7.84 9.67
N GLU A 48 -13.85 -8.71 9.25
CA GLU A 48 -13.63 -10.14 9.14
C GLU A 48 -12.54 -10.46 8.10
N ILE A 49 -12.62 -9.85 6.90
CA ILE A 49 -11.64 -10.02 5.83
C ILE A 49 -10.27 -9.53 6.29
N ALA A 50 -10.19 -8.34 6.90
CA ALA A 50 -8.93 -7.81 7.41
C ALA A 50 -8.31 -8.75 8.44
N ARG A 51 -9.10 -9.23 9.42
CA ARG A 51 -8.65 -10.19 10.43
C ARG A 51 -8.18 -11.50 9.80
N TYR A 52 -8.90 -12.01 8.81
CA TYR A 52 -8.53 -13.21 8.08
C TYR A 52 -7.20 -13.04 7.36
N ILE A 53 -7.02 -11.95 6.60
CA ILE A 53 -5.77 -11.62 5.91
C ILE A 53 -4.61 -11.61 6.92
N MET A 54 -4.76 -10.90 8.04
CA MET A 54 -3.72 -10.84 9.07
C MET A 54 -3.41 -12.21 9.69
N ALA A 55 -4.42 -13.06 9.89
CA ALA A 55 -4.25 -14.40 10.46
C ALA A 55 -3.53 -15.38 9.52
N ILE A 56 -3.72 -15.24 8.20
CA ILE A 56 -3.08 -16.12 7.21
C ILE A 56 -1.69 -15.64 6.78
N THR A 57 -1.38 -14.38 7.07
CA THR A 57 -0.10 -13.73 6.75
C THR A 57 1.03 -14.26 7.64
N PRO A 58 2.25 -14.45 7.12
CA PRO A 58 3.38 -14.87 7.94
C PRO A 58 3.64 -13.90 9.11
N SER A 59 3.85 -14.46 10.30
CA SER A 59 4.23 -13.71 11.51
C SER A 59 5.46 -14.32 12.16
N GLN A 60 6.32 -13.49 12.73
CA GLN A 60 7.45 -13.93 13.54
C GLN A 60 7.19 -13.64 15.01
N GLU A 61 7.51 -14.59 15.90
CA GLU A 61 7.62 -14.30 17.32
C GLU A 61 8.98 -13.67 17.60
N VAL A 62 8.99 -12.45 18.12
CA VAL A 62 10.20 -11.77 18.57
C VAL A 62 10.13 -11.60 20.09
N LEU A 63 11.23 -11.89 20.78
CA LEU A 63 11.38 -11.59 22.20
C LEU A 63 11.72 -10.11 22.34
N ASP A 64 10.74 -9.30 22.73
CA ASP A 64 10.94 -7.90 23.10
C ASP A 64 10.95 -7.80 24.61
N SER A 65 12.12 -7.53 25.20
CA SER A 65 12.26 -7.20 26.62
C SER A 65 11.60 -8.24 27.56
N SER A 66 11.79 -9.54 27.25
CA SER A 66 11.21 -10.71 27.94
C SER A 66 9.72 -10.99 27.71
N ILE A 67 9.03 -10.18 26.90
CA ILE A 67 7.66 -10.43 26.47
C ILE A 67 7.69 -10.93 25.03
N ARG A 68 7.04 -12.07 24.76
CA ARG A 68 6.85 -12.53 23.38
C ARG A 68 5.86 -11.59 22.70
N ARG A 69 6.29 -10.92 21.64
CA ARG A 69 5.42 -10.13 20.77
C ARG A 69 5.40 -10.78 19.40
N GLN A 70 4.18 -10.99 18.89
CA GLN A 70 3.99 -11.44 17.52
C GLN A 70 4.13 -10.21 16.62
N HIS A 71 5.17 -10.19 15.78
CA HIS A 71 5.32 -9.17 14.75
C HIS A 71 4.81 -9.75 13.42
N THR A 72 3.71 -9.19 12.91
CA THR A 72 3.22 -9.56 11.57
C THR A 72 4.15 -9.00 10.52
N ALA A 73 4.30 -9.70 9.39
CA ALA A 73 5.19 -9.26 8.31
C ALA A 73 4.73 -7.97 7.61
N PHE A 74 3.48 -7.54 7.89
CA PHE A 74 2.84 -6.39 7.26
C PHE A 74 2.13 -5.54 8.33
N PRO A 75 2.13 -4.20 8.22
CA PRO A 75 1.39 -3.32 9.11
C PRO A 75 -0.12 -3.48 8.89
N GLU A 76 -0.88 -3.75 9.95
CA GLU A 76 -2.32 -3.94 9.87
C GLU A 76 -3.04 -2.72 9.27
N ILE A 77 -2.58 -1.51 9.60
CA ILE A 77 -3.13 -0.27 9.04
C ILE A 77 -2.98 -0.22 7.51
N ALA A 78 -1.86 -0.67 6.95
CA ALA A 78 -1.67 -0.68 5.50
C ALA A 78 -2.59 -1.70 4.82
N VAL A 79 -2.78 -2.87 5.42
CA VAL A 79 -3.70 -3.91 4.95
C VAL A 79 -5.14 -3.40 4.96
N ARG A 80 -5.55 -2.75 6.06
CA ARG A 80 -6.88 -2.16 6.23
C ARG A 80 -7.18 -1.07 5.20
N GLU A 81 -6.28 -0.11 5.03
CA GLU A 81 -6.45 0.98 4.07
C GLU A 81 -6.45 0.47 2.61
N LEU A 82 -5.59 -0.50 2.26
CA LEU A 82 -5.60 -1.10 0.92
C LEU A 82 -6.88 -1.90 0.65
N LEU A 83 -7.39 -2.65 1.64
CA LEU A 83 -8.65 -3.37 1.55
C LEU A 83 -9.83 -2.41 1.36
N ALA A 84 -9.89 -1.33 2.14
CA ALA A 84 -10.90 -0.30 2.03
C ALA A 84 -10.85 0.40 0.67
N ASN A 85 -9.65 0.76 0.19
CA ASN A 85 -9.45 1.38 -1.12
C ASN A 85 -9.92 0.47 -2.26
N MET A 86 -9.56 -0.82 -2.21
CA MET A 86 -9.99 -1.83 -3.17
C MET A 86 -11.53 -1.96 -3.19
N MET A 87 -12.18 -1.95 -2.02
CA MET A 87 -13.63 -1.96 -1.91
C MET A 87 -14.24 -0.70 -2.53
N VAL A 88 -13.78 0.49 -2.14
CA VAL A 88 -14.38 1.79 -2.47
C VAL A 88 -14.15 2.21 -3.92
N HIS A 89 -12.96 2.00 -4.47
CA HIS A 89 -12.59 2.58 -5.78
C HIS A 89 -12.85 1.66 -6.98
N GLN A 90 -13.37 0.45 -6.75
CA GLN A 90 -13.65 -0.50 -7.82
C GLN A 90 -14.75 -0.06 -8.79
N SER A 91 -14.64 -0.51 -10.04
CA SER A 91 -15.71 -0.38 -11.04
C SER A 91 -16.83 -1.40 -10.77
N LEU A 92 -17.94 -0.94 -10.20
CA LEU A 92 -19.10 -1.79 -9.88
C LEU A 92 -19.90 -2.23 -11.12
N ASP A 93 -19.67 -1.62 -12.27
CA ASP A 93 -20.26 -1.91 -13.57
C ASP A 93 -19.49 -2.95 -14.39
N GLN A 94 -18.16 -3.07 -14.20
CA GLN A 94 -17.30 -3.96 -14.98
C GLN A 94 -17.55 -5.45 -14.65
N ARG A 95 -18.08 -6.21 -15.61
CA ARG A 95 -18.43 -7.63 -15.44
C ARG A 95 -17.24 -8.57 -15.68
N GLY A 96 -17.40 -9.84 -15.28
CA GLY A 96 -16.44 -10.92 -15.58
C GLY A 96 -15.22 -10.98 -14.66
N THR A 97 -15.15 -10.15 -13.63
CA THR A 97 -14.05 -10.12 -12.67
C THR A 97 -14.55 -9.73 -11.28
N ASN A 98 -13.83 -10.18 -10.24
CA ASN A 98 -14.12 -9.92 -8.84
C ASN A 98 -12.93 -9.19 -8.20
N PRO A 99 -13.16 -8.36 -7.17
CA PRO A 99 -12.08 -7.93 -6.31
C PRO A 99 -11.44 -9.14 -5.59
N MET A 100 -10.13 -9.12 -5.45
CA MET A 100 -9.34 -10.24 -4.92
C MET A 100 -8.18 -9.74 -4.08
N VAL A 101 -7.87 -10.47 -3.01
CA VAL A 101 -6.66 -10.32 -2.21
C VAL A 101 -5.85 -11.60 -2.33
N GLU A 102 -4.62 -11.49 -2.83
CA GLU A 102 -3.70 -12.61 -2.95
C GLU A 102 -2.57 -12.45 -1.92
N VAL A 103 -2.42 -13.41 -1.01
CA VAL A 103 -1.42 -13.40 0.06
C VAL A 103 -0.31 -14.39 -0.29
N PHE A 104 0.90 -13.88 -0.44
CA PHE A 104 2.12 -14.66 -0.70
C PHE A 104 3.05 -14.61 0.52
N SER A 105 4.13 -15.39 0.49
CA SER A 105 5.15 -15.36 1.54
C SER A 105 5.85 -13.99 1.66
N ASN A 106 5.97 -13.25 0.56
CA ASN A 106 6.74 -12.00 0.48
C ASN A 106 5.93 -10.74 0.15
N ARG A 107 4.62 -10.87 -0.15
CA ARG A 107 3.77 -9.73 -0.53
C ARG A 107 2.28 -10.04 -0.36
N ILE A 108 1.47 -9.00 -0.36
CA ILE A 108 0.01 -9.07 -0.49
C ILE A 108 -0.38 -8.23 -1.70
N GLU A 109 -1.18 -8.79 -2.61
CA GLU A 109 -1.72 -8.09 -3.76
C GLU A 109 -3.22 -7.84 -3.56
N PHE A 110 -3.64 -6.57 -3.61
CA PHE A 110 -5.03 -6.13 -3.59
C PHE A 110 -5.40 -5.72 -5.01
N SER A 111 -6.49 -6.28 -5.51
CA SER A 111 -6.81 -6.30 -6.93
C SER A 111 -8.28 -5.98 -7.12
N ASN A 112 -8.62 -4.91 -7.84
CA ASN A 112 -10.01 -4.55 -8.14
C ASN A 112 -10.25 -4.10 -9.59
N PRO A 113 -11.49 -4.31 -10.10
CA PRO A 113 -11.93 -3.77 -11.38
C PRO A 113 -11.79 -2.25 -11.46
N GLY A 114 -11.48 -1.73 -12.65
CA GLY A 114 -11.34 -0.32 -12.96
C GLY A 114 -9.93 0.25 -12.75
N ALA A 115 -9.54 1.19 -13.61
CA ALA A 115 -8.31 1.97 -13.47
C ALA A 115 -8.32 2.89 -12.23
N PRO A 116 -7.14 3.28 -11.71
CA PRO A 116 -7.02 4.38 -10.77
C PRO A 116 -7.63 5.66 -11.36
N LEU A 117 -8.36 6.43 -10.54
CA LEU A 117 -8.96 7.71 -10.97
C LEU A 117 -7.97 8.87 -10.95
N VAL A 118 -6.85 8.70 -10.24
CA VAL A 118 -5.78 9.67 -10.11
C VAL A 118 -4.49 9.08 -10.68
N PRO A 119 -3.58 9.89 -11.23
CA PRO A 119 -2.26 9.42 -11.63
C PRO A 119 -1.56 8.71 -10.46
N ILE A 120 -0.92 7.58 -10.72
CA ILE A 120 -0.28 6.74 -9.68
C ILE A 120 0.81 7.52 -8.95
N GLU A 121 1.51 8.38 -9.66
CA GLU A 121 2.54 9.26 -9.13
C GLU A 121 1.98 10.40 -8.27
N ARG A 122 0.66 10.64 -8.27
CA ARG A 122 -0.03 11.71 -7.49
C ARG A 122 -1.00 11.17 -6.43
N LEU A 123 -0.83 9.92 -5.99
CA LEU A 123 -1.74 9.28 -5.02
C LEU A 123 -1.80 9.96 -3.64
N ILE A 124 -0.76 10.72 -3.25
CA ILE A 124 -0.65 11.36 -1.93
C ILE A 124 -1.17 12.81 -1.92
N ASP A 125 -1.04 13.53 -3.03
CA ASP A 125 -1.25 14.99 -3.06
C ASP A 125 -2.49 15.41 -3.87
N THR A 126 -3.26 14.44 -4.36
CA THR A 126 -4.49 14.71 -5.10
C THR A 126 -5.70 14.79 -4.17
N VAL A 127 -6.65 15.66 -4.52
CA VAL A 127 -7.96 15.72 -3.88
C VAL A 127 -8.61 14.33 -3.89
N PRO A 128 -9.25 13.88 -2.80
CA PRO A 128 -9.88 12.55 -2.77
C PRO A 128 -10.93 12.42 -3.87
N LEU A 129 -10.75 11.43 -4.76
CA LEU A 129 -11.72 11.11 -5.81
C LEU A 129 -12.17 9.66 -5.64
N SER A 130 -13.47 9.44 -5.38
CA SER A 130 -14.04 8.10 -5.31
C SER A 130 -14.93 7.81 -6.51
N ARG A 131 -14.80 6.59 -7.04
CA ARG A 131 -15.72 6.09 -8.08
C ARG A 131 -17.12 5.87 -7.52
N ASN A 132 -17.22 5.58 -6.23
CA ASN A 132 -18.45 5.20 -5.54
C ASN A 132 -18.66 6.09 -4.30
N GLU A 133 -18.98 7.37 -4.50
CA GLU A 133 -19.11 8.36 -3.42
C GLU A 133 -20.10 7.95 -2.32
N ASN A 134 -21.27 7.41 -2.70
CA ASN A 134 -22.24 6.91 -1.72
C ASN A 134 -21.69 5.75 -0.88
N MET A 135 -20.88 4.89 -1.51
CA MET A 135 -20.25 3.76 -0.84
C MET A 135 -19.14 4.23 0.11
N ALA A 136 -18.30 5.17 -0.34
CA ALA A 136 -17.25 5.80 0.46
C ALA A 136 -17.86 6.50 1.69
N GLY A 137 -18.91 7.30 1.48
CA GLY A 137 -19.62 7.99 2.55
C GLY A 137 -20.26 7.04 3.56
N PHE A 138 -20.78 5.89 3.11
CA PHE A 138 -21.30 4.87 4.01
C PHE A 138 -20.19 4.17 4.81
N MET A 139 -19.11 3.74 4.15
CA MET A 139 -17.95 3.11 4.80
C MET A 139 -17.33 4.02 5.86
N ARG A 140 -17.30 5.35 5.60
CA ARG A 140 -16.89 6.36 6.58
C ARG A 140 -17.77 6.37 7.82
N LYS A 141 -19.10 6.35 7.66
CA LYS A 141 -20.05 6.28 8.78
C LYS A 141 -19.91 4.99 9.59
N CYS A 142 -19.46 3.91 8.96
CA CYS A 142 -19.12 2.65 9.61
C CYS A 142 -17.73 2.64 10.28
N GLY A 143 -16.97 3.73 10.20
CA GLY A 143 -15.62 3.82 10.78
C GLY A 143 -14.54 3.09 9.97
N VAL A 144 -14.81 2.73 8.71
CA VAL A 144 -13.86 2.00 7.85
C VAL A 144 -12.90 2.93 7.12
N CYS A 145 -13.37 4.11 6.70
CA CYS A 145 -12.58 5.09 5.94
C CYS A 145 -12.58 6.45 6.63
N GLU A 146 -11.47 7.18 6.57
CA GLU A 146 -11.42 8.59 6.99
C GLU A 146 -11.92 9.54 5.90
N GLU A 147 -12.24 10.78 6.29
CA GLU A 147 -12.78 11.81 5.39
C GLU A 147 -11.74 12.53 4.55
N ARG A 148 -10.46 12.43 4.91
CA ARG A 148 -9.43 13.39 4.49
C ARG A 148 -8.53 12.94 3.34
N GLY A 149 -8.80 11.80 2.70
CA GLY A 149 -7.89 11.26 1.66
C GLY A 149 -6.56 10.74 2.20
N SER A 150 -6.39 10.68 3.52
CA SER A 150 -5.19 10.24 4.22
C SER A 150 -4.89 8.73 4.10
N GLY A 151 -5.74 7.97 3.39
CA GLY A 151 -5.63 6.51 3.33
C GLY A 151 -4.30 6.07 2.74
N TYR A 152 -3.87 6.66 1.62
CA TYR A 152 -2.57 6.33 1.02
C TYR A 152 -1.39 6.88 1.83
N ASP A 153 -1.55 8.04 2.47
CA ASP A 153 -0.54 8.61 3.37
C ASP A 153 -0.23 7.67 4.53
N LYS A 154 -1.27 7.09 5.16
CA LYS A 154 -1.14 6.09 6.22
C LYS A 154 -0.43 4.83 5.75
N ILE A 155 -0.73 4.36 4.54
CA ILE A 155 -0.05 3.21 3.96
C ILE A 155 1.46 3.52 3.85
N VAL A 156 1.82 4.66 3.28
CA VAL A 156 3.23 5.05 3.09
C VAL A 156 3.93 5.26 4.43
N MET A 157 3.29 5.95 5.37
CA MET A 157 3.79 6.14 6.74
C MET A 157 4.07 4.79 7.41
N ALA A 158 3.08 3.88 7.41
CA ALA A 158 3.19 2.58 8.05
C ALA A 158 4.25 1.69 7.41
N THR A 159 4.39 1.71 6.08
CA THR A 159 5.49 1.00 5.42
C THR A 159 6.85 1.51 5.87
N CYS A 160 7.00 2.84 6.02
CA CYS A 160 8.28 3.43 6.37
C CYS A 160 8.65 3.26 7.85
N GLU A 161 7.69 3.29 8.76
CA GLU A 161 7.90 2.97 10.18
C GLU A 161 8.31 1.50 10.39
N ASN A 162 7.95 0.62 9.46
CA ASN A 162 8.28 -0.81 9.51
C ASN A 162 9.47 -1.19 8.61
N GLU A 163 10.20 -0.22 8.08
CA GLU A 163 11.35 -0.42 7.17
C GLU A 163 10.98 -1.27 5.93
N LEU A 164 9.76 -1.09 5.43
CA LEU A 164 9.26 -1.71 4.21
C LEU A 164 9.45 -0.77 3.02
N ILE A 165 9.67 -1.34 1.84
CA ILE A 165 9.62 -0.58 0.60
C ILE A 165 8.20 -0.07 0.36
N ALA A 166 8.09 1.08 -0.31
CA ALA A 166 6.78 1.64 -0.64
C ALA A 166 5.98 0.67 -1.53
N PRO A 167 4.65 0.60 -1.36
CA PRO A 167 3.79 -0.23 -2.19
C PRO A 167 3.92 0.12 -3.67
N ILE A 168 3.59 -0.83 -4.53
CA ILE A 168 3.40 -0.58 -5.96
C ILE A 168 1.90 -0.47 -6.21
N VAL A 169 1.48 0.55 -6.96
CA VAL A 169 0.15 0.59 -7.57
C VAL A 169 0.33 0.48 -9.08
N GLN A 170 -0.46 -0.37 -9.73
CA GLN A 170 -0.40 -0.63 -11.16
C GLN A 170 -1.78 -0.44 -11.76
N ASN A 171 -1.81 0.26 -12.90
CA ASN A 171 -2.95 0.27 -13.80
C ASN A 171 -2.73 -0.83 -14.85
N GLN A 172 -3.61 -1.82 -14.91
CA GLN A 172 -3.55 -2.90 -15.89
C GLN A 172 -4.51 -2.60 -17.05
N MET A 173 -3.98 -1.97 -18.10
CA MET A 173 -4.68 -1.68 -19.35
C MET A 173 -6.00 -0.90 -19.15
N ASP A 174 -6.04 0.03 -18.18
CA ASP A 174 -7.23 0.82 -17.82
C ASP A 174 -8.44 0.00 -17.31
N LEU A 175 -8.26 -1.30 -17.10
CA LEU A 175 -9.31 -2.23 -16.70
C LEU A 175 -9.21 -2.68 -15.25
N PHE A 176 -8.06 -2.51 -14.62
CA PHE A 176 -7.81 -3.07 -13.30
C PHE A 176 -6.78 -2.27 -12.52
N THR A 177 -7.01 -2.14 -11.23
CA THR A 177 -6.05 -1.57 -10.28
C THR A 177 -5.49 -2.70 -9.45
N LYS A 178 -4.16 -2.75 -9.34
CA LYS A 178 -3.46 -3.65 -8.44
C LYS A 178 -2.54 -2.87 -7.52
N ALA A 179 -2.74 -3.01 -6.22
CA ALA A 179 -1.83 -2.51 -5.20
C ALA A 179 -1.07 -3.68 -4.55
N VAL A 180 0.26 -3.56 -4.43
CA VAL A 180 1.14 -4.61 -3.91
C VAL A 180 1.89 -4.08 -2.69
N LEU A 181 1.65 -4.70 -1.55
CA LEU A 181 2.36 -4.45 -0.30
C LEU A 181 3.43 -5.53 -0.12
N PHE A 182 4.68 -5.16 0.16
CA PHE A 182 5.79 -6.10 0.28
C PHE A 182 6.20 -6.33 1.74
N ALA A 183 6.59 -7.57 2.06
CA ALA A 183 7.19 -7.90 3.33
C ALA A 183 8.60 -7.30 3.42
N LYS A 184 9.13 -7.23 4.65
CA LYS A 184 10.48 -6.71 4.89
C LYS A 184 11.51 -7.57 4.16
N MET A 185 12.44 -6.92 3.47
CA MET A 185 13.55 -7.58 2.79
C MET A 185 14.87 -6.87 3.08
N PRO A 186 16.00 -7.59 3.11
CA PRO A 186 17.32 -6.99 3.25
C PRO A 186 17.55 -5.90 2.19
N PHE A 187 18.21 -4.81 2.60
CA PHE A 187 18.49 -3.68 1.71
C PHE A 187 19.15 -4.11 0.40
N ASP A 188 20.07 -5.07 0.43
CA ASP A 188 20.80 -5.53 -0.76
C ASP A 188 19.92 -6.27 -1.76
N LEU A 189 18.77 -6.81 -1.33
CA LEU A 189 17.78 -7.46 -2.20
C LEU A 189 16.75 -6.46 -2.77
N THR A 190 16.68 -5.24 -2.25
CA THR A 190 15.80 -4.20 -2.83
C THR A 190 16.37 -3.72 -4.16
N SER A 191 15.51 -3.62 -5.18
CA SER A 191 15.92 -3.14 -6.50
C SER A 191 16.19 -1.62 -6.47
N LYS A 192 16.91 -1.13 -7.49
CA LYS A 192 17.08 0.33 -7.68
C LYS A 192 15.73 1.04 -7.79
N GLU A 193 14.80 0.45 -8.53
CA GLU A 193 13.46 1.02 -8.76
C GLU A 193 12.65 1.11 -7.45
N ASP A 194 12.67 0.06 -6.63
CA ASP A 194 11.99 0.07 -5.33
C ASP A 194 12.56 1.14 -4.41
N ARG A 195 13.89 1.32 -4.42
CA ARG A 195 14.55 2.35 -3.62
C ARG A 195 14.15 3.75 -4.05
N VAL A 196 14.11 3.99 -5.36
CA VAL A 196 13.71 5.26 -5.96
C VAL A 196 12.24 5.56 -5.67
N ARG A 197 11.34 4.59 -5.88
CA ARG A 197 9.90 4.72 -5.56
C ARG A 197 9.68 5.03 -4.08
N THR A 198 10.37 4.32 -3.20
CA THR A 198 10.25 4.54 -1.75
C THR A 198 10.75 5.93 -1.36
N CYS A 199 11.88 6.39 -1.91
CA CYS A 199 12.36 7.76 -1.71
C CYS A 199 11.37 8.81 -2.21
N TYR A 200 10.75 8.57 -3.37
CA TYR A 200 9.74 9.47 -3.93
C TYR A 200 8.50 9.57 -3.06
N MET A 201 7.91 8.43 -2.65
CA MET A 201 6.73 8.41 -1.79
C MET A 201 6.99 9.10 -0.44
N GLN A 202 8.21 8.98 0.08
CA GLN A 202 8.63 9.70 1.28
C GLN A 202 8.78 11.20 1.07
N ALA A 203 9.29 11.64 -0.08
CA ALA A 203 9.28 13.05 -0.44
C ALA A 203 7.85 13.59 -0.52
N CYS A 204 6.92 12.84 -1.14
CA CYS A 204 5.51 13.21 -1.25
C CYS A 204 4.87 13.35 0.13
N LEU A 205 5.01 12.33 0.99
CA LEU A 205 4.47 12.35 2.35
C LEU A 205 5.04 13.51 3.17
N ALA A 206 6.35 13.76 3.09
CA ALA A 206 6.96 14.89 3.77
C ALA A 206 6.39 16.23 3.26
N TYR A 207 6.25 16.39 1.95
CA TYR A 207 5.79 17.64 1.34
C TYR A 207 4.34 17.99 1.69
N VAL A 208 3.41 17.01 1.65
CA VAL A 208 2.02 17.26 2.06
C VAL A 208 1.89 17.57 3.56
N ASN A 209 2.92 17.24 4.35
CA ASN A 209 3.07 17.64 5.75
C ASN A 209 3.95 18.89 5.94
N PHE A 210 4.07 19.74 4.90
CA PHE A 210 4.84 20.99 4.89
C PHE A 210 6.34 20.82 5.20
N GLY A 211 6.88 19.65 4.85
CA GLY A 211 8.27 19.27 5.07
C GLY A 211 9.02 18.97 3.78
N SER A 212 10.21 18.38 3.97
CA SER A 212 11.11 17.95 2.90
C SER A 212 11.97 16.81 3.45
N ILE A 213 12.44 15.90 2.61
CA ILE A 213 13.29 14.80 3.05
C ILE A 213 14.78 15.17 3.03
N THR A 214 15.53 14.55 3.93
CA THR A 214 16.99 14.61 4.01
C THR A 214 17.62 13.23 3.83
N ASN A 215 18.95 13.17 3.78
CA ASN A 215 19.69 11.91 3.88
C ASN A 215 19.29 11.08 5.11
N THR A 216 19.07 11.75 6.25
CA THR A 216 18.69 11.09 7.50
C THR A 216 17.34 10.41 7.40
N ASP A 217 16.37 11.05 6.73
CA ASP A 217 15.03 10.48 6.55
C ASP A 217 15.08 9.27 5.63
N VAL A 218 15.82 9.36 4.51
CA VAL A 218 16.02 8.20 3.62
C VAL A 218 16.72 7.06 4.34
N ARG A 219 17.72 7.35 5.19
CA ARG A 219 18.35 6.30 6.01
C ARG A 219 17.37 5.62 6.96
N ARG A 220 16.53 6.40 7.66
CA ARG A 220 15.52 5.87 8.59
C ARG A 220 14.59 4.87 7.89
N VAL A 221 14.11 5.22 6.71
CA VAL A 221 13.16 4.41 5.94
C VAL A 221 13.72 3.05 5.52
N PHE A 222 15.03 2.97 5.25
CA PHE A 222 15.69 1.72 4.86
C PHE A 222 16.44 1.03 6.02
N GLY A 223 16.29 1.49 7.26
CA GLY A 223 17.04 0.94 8.40
C GLY A 223 18.56 1.09 8.27
N LEU A 224 19.04 2.14 7.60
CA LEU A 224 20.47 2.36 7.34
C LEU A 224 21.15 3.13 8.47
N GLU A 225 22.25 2.59 8.98
CA GLU A 225 23.12 3.25 9.95
C GLU A 225 23.73 4.57 9.43
N ALA A 226 24.22 5.42 10.34
CA ALA A 226 24.89 6.68 9.99
C ALA A 226 26.13 6.49 9.10
N SER A 227 26.86 5.38 9.29
CA SER A 227 27.99 4.96 8.46
C SER A 227 27.60 4.77 6.98
N LYS A 228 26.34 4.41 6.70
CA LYS A 228 25.80 4.15 5.36
C LYS A 228 25.19 5.39 4.68
N SER A 229 25.58 6.60 5.10
CA SER A 229 25.12 7.87 4.51
C SER A 229 25.34 7.96 2.99
N SER A 230 26.42 7.36 2.48
CA SER A 230 26.72 7.34 1.04
C SER A 230 25.67 6.57 0.22
N GLN A 231 25.08 5.50 0.79
CA GLN A 231 24.02 4.71 0.15
C GLN A 231 22.72 5.52 0.05
N ALA A 232 22.30 6.18 1.14
CA ALA A 232 21.14 7.06 1.11
C ALA A 232 21.31 8.23 0.12
N SER A 233 22.51 8.84 0.07
CA SER A 233 22.80 9.87 -0.93
C SER A 233 22.74 9.33 -2.36
N LYS A 234 23.12 8.07 -2.60
CA LYS A 234 22.98 7.42 -3.91
C LYS A 234 21.51 7.26 -4.30
N ILE A 235 20.65 6.81 -3.38
CA ILE A 235 19.21 6.67 -3.61
C ILE A 235 18.58 8.01 -3.99
N ILE A 236 18.90 9.07 -3.25
CA ILE A 236 18.40 10.42 -3.55
C ILE A 236 18.85 10.88 -4.94
N ARG A 237 20.14 10.70 -5.27
CA ARG A 237 20.65 11.04 -6.62
C ARG A 237 19.95 10.25 -7.71
N ASP A 238 19.69 8.97 -7.50
CA ASP A 238 18.97 8.13 -8.45
C ASP A 238 17.51 8.61 -8.61
N ALA A 239 16.84 9.05 -7.53
CA ALA A 239 15.50 9.61 -7.60
C ALA A 239 15.45 10.98 -8.29
N VAL A 240 16.48 11.81 -8.11
CA VAL A 240 16.65 13.08 -8.84
C VAL A 240 16.90 12.81 -10.33
N ALA A 241 17.77 11.86 -10.66
CA ALA A 241 18.05 11.47 -12.04
C ALA A 241 16.81 10.88 -12.74
N ALA A 242 15.93 10.19 -11.99
CA ALA A 242 14.65 9.71 -12.48
C ALA A 242 13.59 10.82 -12.62
N GLY A 243 13.90 12.07 -12.24
CA GLY A 243 12.96 13.20 -12.32
C GLY A 243 11.81 13.14 -11.32
N LEU A 244 11.92 12.32 -10.27
CA LEU A 244 10.85 12.13 -9.28
C LEU A 244 11.00 13.08 -8.08
N VAL A 245 12.24 13.47 -7.77
CA VAL A 245 12.58 14.31 -6.63
C VAL A 245 13.48 15.45 -7.08
N LYS A 246 13.37 16.63 -6.47
CA LYS A 246 14.24 17.78 -6.74
C LYS A 246 14.76 18.41 -5.45
N PRO A 247 15.95 19.04 -5.47
CA PRO A 247 16.42 19.80 -4.32
C PRO A 247 15.54 21.03 -4.07
N VAL A 248 15.34 21.39 -2.81
CA VAL A 248 14.63 22.63 -2.43
C VAL A 248 15.41 23.86 -2.88
N ASP A 249 16.73 23.85 -2.64
CA ASP A 249 17.67 24.86 -3.13
C ASP A 249 18.93 24.12 -3.65
N PRO A 250 19.20 24.16 -4.96
CA PRO A 250 20.36 23.51 -5.56
C PRO A 250 21.71 24.08 -5.09
N SER A 251 21.75 25.31 -4.59
CA SER A 251 22.99 26.00 -4.17
C SER A 251 23.40 25.67 -2.73
N THR A 252 22.52 25.02 -1.98
CA THR A 252 22.76 24.64 -0.58
C THR A 252 23.93 23.67 -0.46
N ALA A 253 24.77 23.84 0.57
CA ALA A 253 25.89 22.94 0.83
C ALA A 253 25.41 21.48 1.04
N PRO A 254 26.16 20.46 0.59
CA PRO A 254 25.72 19.06 0.58
C PRO A 254 25.14 18.53 1.90
N ARG A 255 25.66 19.00 3.05
CA ARG A 255 25.22 18.60 4.39
C ARG A 255 23.81 19.08 4.74
N HIS A 256 23.35 20.17 4.13
CA HIS A 256 22.06 20.80 4.41
C HIS A 256 21.04 20.60 3.29
N MET A 257 21.37 19.77 2.30
CA MET A 257 20.50 19.47 1.17
C MET A 257 19.19 18.84 1.64
N ARG A 258 18.10 19.41 1.14
CA ARG A 258 16.72 18.96 1.36
C ARG A 258 16.06 18.74 0.02
N TYR A 259 15.13 17.79 -0.03
CA TYR A 259 14.51 17.37 -1.28
C TYR A 259 13.00 17.25 -1.14
N VAL A 260 12.30 17.55 -2.23
CA VAL A 260 10.84 17.54 -2.37
C VAL A 260 10.45 16.83 -3.66
N PRO A 261 9.18 16.41 -3.84
CA PRO A 261 8.71 15.86 -5.11
C PRO A 261 8.96 16.81 -6.27
N TYR A 262 9.07 16.28 -7.49
CA TYR A 262 9.35 17.12 -8.67
C TYR A 262 8.30 18.21 -8.93
N TRP A 263 7.04 17.93 -8.59
CA TRP A 263 5.89 18.81 -8.82
C TRP A 263 5.66 19.86 -7.72
N ALA A 264 6.46 19.83 -6.66
CA ALA A 264 6.40 20.75 -5.52
C ALA A 264 6.72 22.21 -5.85
#